data_AF-A0A226DSH9-F1
#
_entry.id   AF-A0A226DSH9-F1
#
_cell.length_a   1.000
_cell.length_b   1.000
_cell.length_c   1.000
_cell.angle_alpha   90.00
_cell.angle_beta   90.00
_cell.angle_gamma   90.00
#
_symmetry.space_group_name_H-M   'P 1'
#
loop_
_entity.id
_entity.type
_entity.pdbx_description
1 polymer ?
#
loop_
_entity_poly.entity_id
_entity_poly.type
_entity_poly.pdbx_seq_one_letter_code
_entity_poly.pdbx_strand_id
1 'polypeptide(L)'
;MNFVFLLKPCAPQYFYSAWPYQSSKLAFLFFIGFEFYTKTINLIATMLSQAWFLCSVVFEYTILCMIRKSKDSVTTRMSYYRYINLINILHNECYLTHMLPVRIFLFGCMTVTSGFVAVRLLHNVPIVEQIIVLQFLATMLIFPSVILGLSGKVLKGSADLKKELEQSISIQKRSKLHGKMLKSLKPFGIRIAPIQAVHSYGFPVYLENVVSGFTTFLVNYSHLG
;
A
#
# COMPACT_ATOMS: atom_id res chain seq x y z
N MET A 1 0.89 4.95 18.94
CA MET A 1 0.65 4.67 20.37
C MET A 1 0.88 3.19 20.71
N ASN A 2 2.04 2.60 20.35
CA ASN A 2 2.20 1.13 20.42
C ASN A 2 3.25 0.61 21.42
N PHE A 3 3.94 1.48 22.16
CA PHE A 3 4.95 1.08 23.17
C PHE A 3 4.50 1.21 24.63
N VAL A 4 3.28 1.70 24.89
CA VAL A 4 2.83 2.09 26.24
C VAL A 4 2.66 0.89 27.20
N PHE A 5 2.67 -0.35 26.70
CA PHE A 5 2.52 -1.55 27.53
C PHE A 5 3.81 -2.03 28.20
N LEU A 6 4.97 -1.85 27.56
CA LEU A 6 6.25 -2.25 28.13
C LEU A 6 6.59 -1.43 29.38
N LEU A 7 6.07 -0.19 29.45
CA LEU A 7 6.34 0.74 30.54
C LEU A 7 5.30 0.68 31.67
N LYS A 8 4.04 0.33 31.41
CA LYS A 8 2.97 0.36 32.44
C LYS A 8 1.82 -0.63 32.17
N PRO A 9 2.01 -1.93 32.45
CA PRO A 9 1.01 -2.95 32.16
C PRO A 9 -0.28 -2.86 33.00
N CYS A 10 -0.30 -2.05 34.06
CA CYS A 10 -1.47 -1.81 34.91
C CYS A 10 -2.23 -0.51 34.56
N ALA A 11 -1.98 0.11 33.41
CA ALA A 11 -2.72 1.31 33.02
C ALA A 11 -4.22 0.98 32.79
N PRO A 12 -5.15 1.89 33.12
CA PRO A 12 -6.61 1.66 33.08
C PRO A 12 -7.18 1.40 31.68
N GLN A 13 -6.38 1.65 30.65
CA GLN A 13 -6.69 1.41 29.24
C GLN A 13 -6.64 -0.09 28.84
N TYR A 14 -6.36 -0.99 29.79
CA TYR A 14 -6.10 -2.40 29.53
C TYR A 14 -7.04 -3.33 30.29
N PHE A 15 -7.50 -4.40 29.62
CA PHE A 15 -8.43 -5.39 30.20
C PHE A 15 -7.93 -6.04 31.50
N TYR A 16 -6.61 -6.15 31.68
CA TYR A 16 -5.99 -6.63 32.91
C TYR A 16 -6.37 -5.78 34.13
N SER A 17 -6.55 -4.47 33.96
CA SER A 17 -6.93 -3.55 35.05
C SER A 17 -8.38 -3.74 35.54
N ALA A 18 -9.24 -4.41 34.77
CA ALA A 18 -10.59 -4.77 35.18
C ALA A 18 -10.67 -6.21 35.74
N TRP A 19 -9.57 -6.96 35.73
CA TRP A 19 -9.55 -8.35 36.17
C TRP A 19 -9.56 -8.44 37.71
N PRO A 20 -10.41 -9.30 38.33
CA PRO A 20 -10.56 -9.34 39.79
C PRO A 20 -9.31 -9.83 40.55
N TYR A 21 -8.36 -10.48 39.88
CA TYR A 21 -7.14 -11.03 40.48
C TYR A 21 -5.85 -10.34 39.96
N GLN A 22 -5.78 -9.01 40.07
CA GLN A 22 -4.66 -8.19 39.60
C GLN A 22 -3.30 -8.50 40.26
N SER A 23 -3.30 -9.19 41.41
CA SER A 23 -2.09 -9.61 42.14
C SER A 23 -1.54 -10.95 41.67
N SER A 24 -2.26 -11.69 40.81
CA SER A 24 -1.83 -12.99 40.33
C SER A 24 -0.75 -12.87 39.25
N LYS A 25 0.48 -13.29 39.58
CA LYS A 25 1.61 -13.35 38.63
C LYS A 25 1.31 -14.22 37.40
N LEU A 26 0.50 -15.27 37.58
CA LEU A 26 0.08 -16.16 36.49
C LEU A 26 -0.90 -15.48 35.54
N ALA A 27 -1.88 -14.74 36.07
CA ALA A 27 -2.80 -13.96 35.25
C ALA A 27 -2.05 -12.87 34.48
N PHE A 28 -1.12 -12.17 35.14
CA PHE A 28 -0.25 -11.17 34.51
C PHE A 28 0.53 -11.74 33.32
N LEU A 29 1.22 -12.88 33.50
CA LEU A 29 1.97 -13.54 32.44
C LEU A 29 1.07 -14.02 31.28
N PHE A 30 -0.12 -14.52 31.59
CA PHE A 30 -1.08 -14.94 30.58
C PHE A 30 -1.59 -13.78 29.73
N PHE A 31 -1.98 -12.66 30.35
CA PHE A 31 -2.43 -11.47 29.63
C PHE A 31 -1.31 -10.85 28.79
N ILE A 32 -0.08 -10.80 29.30
CA ILE A 32 1.09 -10.37 28.52
C ILE A 32 1.32 -11.30 27.33
N GLY A 33 1.27 -12.63 27.53
CA GLY A 33 1.45 -13.61 26.47
C GLY A 33 0.38 -13.50 25.39
N PHE A 34 -0.89 -13.38 25.77
CA PHE A 34 -2.01 -13.19 24.86
C PHE A 34 -1.91 -11.89 24.06
N GLU A 35 -1.51 -10.79 24.71
CA GLU A 35 -1.36 -9.51 24.04
C GLU A 35 -0.15 -9.45 23.12
N PHE A 36 0.98 -10.02 23.55
CA PHE A 36 2.14 -10.19 22.70
C PHE A 36 1.77 -11.03 21.48
N TYR A 37 1.05 -12.14 21.68
CA TYR A 37 0.58 -13.02 20.61
C TYR A 37 -0.36 -12.29 19.63
N THR A 38 -1.42 -11.64 20.13
CA THR A 38 -2.40 -10.94 19.28
C THR A 38 -1.79 -9.76 18.53
N LYS A 39 -0.89 -8.99 19.16
CA LYS A 39 -0.16 -7.90 18.48
C LYS A 39 0.83 -8.42 17.46
N THR A 40 1.58 -9.48 17.78
CA THR A 40 2.57 -10.06 16.87
C THR A 40 1.90 -10.71 15.67
N ILE A 41 0.80 -11.45 15.85
CA ILE A 41 0.03 -12.03 14.74
C ILE A 41 -0.59 -10.94 13.88
N ASN A 42 -1.18 -9.90 14.47
CA ASN A 42 -1.74 -8.81 13.67
C ASN A 42 -0.65 -8.08 12.87
N LEU A 43 0.53 -7.86 13.45
CA LEU A 43 1.65 -7.24 12.76
C LEU A 43 2.16 -8.13 11.63
N ILE A 44 2.42 -9.41 11.90
CA ILE A 44 2.87 -10.40 10.90
C ILE A 44 1.85 -10.55 9.79
N ALA A 45 0.56 -10.71 10.10
CA ALA A 45 -0.51 -10.82 9.12
C ALA A 45 -0.63 -9.55 8.26
N THR A 46 -0.48 -8.38 8.87
CA THR A 46 -0.47 -7.10 8.15
C THR A 46 0.73 -7.01 7.20
N MET A 47 1.92 -7.37 7.65
CA MET A 47 3.15 -7.37 6.85
C MET A 47 3.08 -8.38 5.69
N LEU A 48 2.59 -9.60 5.96
CA LEU A 48 2.36 -10.62 4.93
C LEU A 48 1.33 -10.15 3.89
N SER A 49 0.22 -9.54 4.33
CA SER A 49 -0.78 -8.97 3.43
C SER A 49 -0.19 -7.87 2.53
N GLN A 50 0.65 -6.99 3.09
CA GLN A 50 1.33 -5.94 2.33
C GLN A 50 2.38 -6.50 1.36
N ALA A 51 3.18 -7.47 1.81
CA ALA A 51 4.17 -8.14 0.98
C ALA A 51 3.49 -8.90 -0.18
N TRP A 52 2.42 -9.64 0.10
CA TRP A 52 1.63 -10.34 -0.90
C TRP A 52 1.08 -9.39 -1.97
N PHE A 53 0.49 -8.27 -1.54
CA PHE A 53 0.01 -7.24 -2.45
C PHE A 53 1.15 -6.71 -3.31
N LEU A 54 2.25 -6.27 -2.71
CA LEU A 54 3.40 -5.70 -3.41
C LEU A 54 4.02 -6.68 -4.41
N CYS A 55 4.23 -7.94 -4.01
CA CYS A 55 4.75 -9.00 -4.88
C CYS A 55 3.86 -9.20 -6.10
N SER A 56 2.54 -9.19 -5.92
CA SER A 56 1.58 -9.33 -7.02
C SER A 56 1.68 -8.16 -8.01
N VAL A 57 1.75 -6.91 -7.51
CA VAL A 57 1.91 -5.71 -8.36
C VAL A 57 3.23 -5.76 -9.12
N VAL A 58 4.33 -6.11 -8.44
CA VAL A 58 5.66 -6.22 -9.04
C VAL A 58 5.68 -7.31 -10.11
N PHE A 59 5.02 -8.43 -9.86
CA PHE A 59 4.89 -9.53 -10.82
C PHE A 59 4.16 -9.06 -12.09
N GLU A 60 2.99 -8.45 -11.97
CA GLU A 60 2.23 -7.92 -13.11
C GLU A 60 3.05 -6.92 -13.92
N TYR A 61 3.72 -5.98 -13.23
CA TYR A 61 4.58 -4.99 -13.86
C TYR A 61 5.76 -5.64 -14.62
N THR A 62 6.36 -6.67 -14.03
CA THR A 62 7.51 -7.39 -14.60
C THR A 62 7.08 -8.13 -15.87
N ILE A 63 5.95 -8.85 -15.85
CA ILE A 63 5.48 -9.56 -17.04
C ILE A 63 5.09 -8.56 -18.14
N LEU A 64 4.44 -7.44 -17.81
CA LEU A 64 4.18 -6.38 -18.79
C LEU A 64 5.48 -5.90 -19.46
N CYS A 65 6.54 -5.69 -18.69
CA CYS A 65 7.85 -5.32 -19.24
C CYS A 65 8.44 -6.42 -20.12
N MET A 66 8.31 -7.69 -19.74
CA MET A 66 8.76 -8.83 -20.54
C MET A 66 8.01 -8.94 -21.86
N ILE A 67 6.67 -8.80 -21.86
CA ILE A 67 5.86 -8.83 -23.09
C ILE A 67 6.23 -7.67 -24.03
N ARG A 68 6.51 -6.48 -23.48
CA ARG A 68 6.95 -5.34 -24.29
C ARG A 68 8.29 -5.60 -24.98
N LYS A 69 9.23 -6.21 -24.27
CA LYS A 69 10.57 -6.55 -24.80
C LYS A 69 10.60 -7.83 -25.64
N SER A 70 9.54 -8.65 -25.58
CA SER A 70 9.48 -9.90 -26.35
C SER A 70 9.51 -9.63 -27.86
N LYS A 71 10.25 -10.48 -28.59
CA LYS A 71 10.28 -10.47 -30.06
C LYS A 71 9.15 -11.34 -30.66
N ASP A 72 8.23 -11.78 -29.82
CA ASP A 72 7.14 -12.67 -30.21
C ASP A 72 6.18 -12.00 -31.18
N SER A 73 5.46 -12.85 -31.92
CA SER A 73 4.43 -12.37 -32.84
C SER A 73 3.37 -11.53 -32.11
N VAL A 74 2.80 -10.53 -32.80
CA VAL A 74 1.75 -9.64 -32.26
C VAL A 74 0.58 -10.43 -31.68
N THR A 75 0.21 -11.53 -32.34
CA THR A 75 -0.83 -12.47 -31.91
C THR A 75 -0.52 -13.13 -30.57
N THR A 76 0.72 -13.60 -30.36
CA THR A 76 1.15 -14.19 -29.09
C THR A 76 1.16 -13.14 -27.98
N ARG A 77 1.68 -11.93 -28.26
CA ARG A 77 1.69 -10.81 -27.31
C ARG A 77 0.28 -10.38 -26.90
N MET A 78 -0.70 -10.40 -27.83
CA MET A 78 -2.11 -10.16 -27.52
C MET A 78 -2.70 -11.23 -26.59
N SER A 79 -2.35 -12.51 -26.76
CA SER A 79 -2.79 -13.58 -25.86
C SER A 79 -2.20 -13.38 -24.46
N TYR A 80 -0.90 -13.09 -24.35
CA TYR A 80 -0.28 -12.79 -23.05
C TYR A 80 -0.90 -11.58 -22.35
N TYR A 81 -1.24 -10.53 -23.12
CA TYR A 81 -1.96 -9.37 -22.60
C TYR A 81 -3.30 -9.78 -21.95
N ARG A 82 -4.05 -10.68 -22.60
CA ARG A 82 -5.33 -11.18 -22.06
C ARG A 82 -5.13 -11.99 -20.78
N TYR A 83 -4.10 -12.83 -20.73
CA TYR A 83 -3.80 -13.61 -19.52
C TYR A 83 -3.43 -12.72 -18.34
N ILE A 84 -2.58 -11.71 -18.55
CA ILE A 84 -2.29 -10.74 -17.48
C ILE A 84 -3.55 -9.98 -17.07
N ASN A 85 -4.37 -9.54 -18.03
CA ASN A 85 -5.61 -8.83 -17.69
C ASN A 85 -6.52 -9.70 -16.82
N LEU A 86 -6.59 -11.01 -17.07
CA LEU A 86 -7.35 -11.95 -16.23
C LEU A 86 -6.73 -12.08 -14.83
N ILE A 87 -5.41 -12.19 -14.73
CA ILE A 87 -4.70 -12.20 -13.45
C ILE A 87 -4.97 -10.91 -12.67
N ASN A 88 -4.96 -9.76 -13.34
CA ASN A 88 -5.23 -8.46 -12.71
C ASN A 88 -6.69 -8.35 -12.21
N ILE A 89 -7.65 -8.91 -12.95
CA ILE A 89 -9.05 -8.99 -12.49
C ILE A 89 -9.12 -9.83 -11.20
N LEU A 90 -8.55 -11.02 -11.20
CA LEU A 90 -8.52 -11.89 -10.02
C LEU A 90 -7.81 -11.22 -8.84
N HIS A 91 -6.66 -10.59 -9.09
CA HIS A 91 -5.93 -9.84 -8.07
C HIS A 91 -6.79 -8.75 -7.45
N ASN A 92 -7.51 -7.96 -8.25
CA ASN A 92 -8.40 -6.92 -7.76
C ASN A 92 -9.59 -7.46 -6.96
N GLU A 93 -10.11 -8.64 -7.32
CA GLU A 93 -11.22 -9.30 -6.62
C GLU A 93 -10.80 -9.94 -5.29
N CYS A 94 -9.51 -10.26 -5.11
CA CYS A 94 -8.99 -10.77 -3.85
C CYS A 94 -9.03 -9.75 -2.70
N TYR A 95 -9.23 -8.47 -2.97
CA TYR A 95 -9.27 -7.42 -1.95
C TYR A 95 -10.66 -6.82 -1.83
N LEU A 96 -11.10 -6.62 -0.58
CA LEU A 96 -12.27 -5.81 -0.30
C LEU A 96 -12.08 -4.41 -0.88
N THR A 97 -13.08 -3.96 -1.63
CA THR A 97 -13.03 -2.75 -2.46
C THR A 97 -12.72 -1.47 -1.67
N HIS A 98 -12.99 -1.46 -0.37
CA HIS A 98 -12.72 -0.34 0.53
C HIS A 98 -11.44 -0.49 1.35
N MET A 99 -10.75 -1.63 1.31
CA MET A 99 -9.57 -1.83 2.15
C MET A 99 -8.38 -0.99 1.71
N LEU A 100 -8.17 -0.83 0.41
CA LEU A 100 -6.99 -0.11 -0.10
C LEU A 100 -7.06 1.41 0.12
N PRO A 101 -8.19 2.12 -0.12
CA PRO A 101 -8.33 3.55 0.17
C PRO A 101 -8.19 3.83 1.67
N VAL A 102 -8.85 3.01 2.50
CA VAL A 102 -8.80 3.17 3.96
C VAL A 102 -7.37 2.98 4.47
N ARG A 103 -6.64 2.00 3.94
CA ARG A 103 -5.22 1.81 4.29
C ARG A 103 -4.35 2.98 3.87
N ILE A 104 -4.49 3.49 2.64
CA ILE A 104 -3.73 4.65 2.16
C ILE A 104 -4.02 5.89 3.01
N PHE A 105 -5.29 6.11 3.34
CA PHE A 105 -5.72 7.20 4.22
C PHE A 105 -5.08 7.07 5.62
N LEU A 106 -5.16 5.88 6.23
CA LEU A 106 -4.54 5.61 7.53
C LEU A 106 -3.03 5.85 7.49
N PHE A 107 -2.34 5.41 6.44
CA PHE A 107 -0.91 5.70 6.29
C PHE A 107 -0.63 7.20 6.23
N GLY A 108 -1.42 7.96 5.47
CA GLY A 108 -1.30 9.41 5.41
C GLY A 108 -1.46 10.08 6.78
N CYS A 109 -2.49 9.70 7.54
CA CYS A 109 -2.69 10.20 8.90
C CYS A 109 -1.53 9.83 9.83
N MET A 110 -1.02 8.59 9.76
CA MET A 110 0.10 8.13 10.58
C MET A 110 1.42 8.82 10.19
N THR A 111 1.63 9.16 8.92
CA THR A 111 2.77 9.95 8.45
C THR A 111 2.70 11.39 8.98
N VAL A 112 1.53 12.04 8.90
CA VAL A 112 1.35 13.41 9.41
C VAL A 112 1.61 13.48 10.91
N THR A 113 1.01 12.56 11.68
CA THR A 113 1.16 12.52 13.14
C THR A 113 2.60 12.19 13.56
N SER A 114 3.23 11.19 12.95
CA SER A 114 4.64 10.87 13.24
C SER A 114 5.61 11.97 12.80
N GLY A 115 5.34 12.65 11.69
CA GLY A 115 6.10 13.82 11.25
C GLY A 115 5.99 14.97 12.26
N PHE A 116 4.80 15.18 12.84
CA PHE A 116 4.58 16.21 13.85
C PHE A 116 5.39 15.90 15.11
N VAL A 117 5.36 14.65 15.58
CA VAL A 117 6.19 14.20 16.71
C VAL A 117 7.67 14.39 16.41
N ALA A 118 8.12 14.03 15.20
CA ALA A 118 9.52 14.16 14.80
C ALA A 118 10.01 15.61 14.73
N VAL A 119 9.15 16.57 14.41
CA VAL A 119 9.53 17.99 14.34
C VAL A 119 9.36 18.71 15.67
N ARG A 120 8.27 18.48 16.40
CA ARG A 120 7.92 19.26 17.59
C ARG A 120 8.31 18.58 18.91
N LEU A 121 8.20 17.26 18.99
CA LEU A 121 8.29 16.55 20.27
C LEU A 121 9.55 15.68 20.39
N LEU A 122 10.38 15.61 19.34
CA LEU A 122 11.53 14.70 19.28
C LEU A 122 12.52 14.92 20.43
N HIS A 123 12.72 16.18 20.84
CA HIS A 123 13.62 16.55 21.94
C HIS A 123 13.14 16.04 23.31
N ASN A 124 11.83 15.82 23.47
CA ASN A 124 11.23 15.27 24.70
C ASN A 124 11.18 13.74 24.71
N VAL A 125 11.65 13.10 23.64
CA VAL A 125 11.61 11.66 23.44
C VAL A 125 13.02 11.07 23.63
N PRO A 126 13.17 9.96 24.37
CA PRO A 126 14.47 9.29 24.52
C PRO A 126 15.08 8.88 23.18
N ILE A 127 16.42 8.91 23.05
CA ILE A 127 17.14 8.64 21.79
C ILE A 127 16.69 7.34 21.09
N VAL A 128 16.45 6.27 21.85
CA VAL A 128 16.00 4.98 21.29
C VAL A 128 14.60 5.11 20.66
N GLU A 129 13.69 5.84 21.31
CA GLU A 129 12.35 6.09 20.79
C GLU A 129 12.37 7.05 19.59
N GLN A 130 13.32 7.99 19.53
CA GLN A 130 13.51 8.86 18.36
C GLN A 130 13.81 8.05 17.09
N ILE A 131 14.71 7.05 17.19
CA ILE A 131 15.05 6.16 16.06
C ILE A 131 13.80 5.41 15.59
N ILE A 132 13.00 4.91 16.53
CA ILE A 132 11.77 4.18 16.23
C ILE A 132 10.74 5.09 15.54
N VAL A 133 10.57 6.33 16.02
CA VAL A 133 9.65 7.31 15.42
C VAL A 133 10.09 7.66 13.99
N LEU A 134 11.38 7.88 13.76
CA LEU A 134 11.92 8.15 12.43
C LEU A 134 11.76 6.96 11.47
N GLN A 135 12.06 5.75 11.94
CA GLN A 135 11.84 4.53 11.17
C GLN A 135 10.36 4.34 10.83
N PHE A 136 9.47 4.59 11.79
CA PHE A 136 8.03 4.52 11.59
C PHE A 136 7.55 5.54 10.54
N LEU A 137 8.00 6.80 10.66
CA LEU A 137 7.72 7.86 9.69
C LEU A 137 8.17 7.47 8.27
N ALA A 138 9.41 7.01 8.14
CA ALA A 138 9.96 6.58 6.85
C ALA A 138 9.15 5.42 6.25
N THR A 139 8.79 4.44 7.08
CA THR A 139 8.01 3.27 6.65
C THR A 139 6.62 3.69 6.15
N MET A 140 5.91 4.53 6.90
CA MET A 140 4.57 5.01 6.55
C MET A 140 4.56 5.94 5.34
N LEU A 141 5.70 6.55 4.99
CA LEU A 141 5.85 7.31 3.76
C LEU A 141 6.21 6.41 2.56
N ILE A 142 7.19 5.53 2.72
CA ILE A 142 7.76 4.72 1.62
C ILE A 142 6.75 3.68 1.10
N PHE A 143 6.10 2.93 1.99
CA PHE A 143 5.21 1.83 1.59
C PHE A 143 4.04 2.27 0.69
N PRO A 144 3.18 3.24 1.09
CA PRO A 144 2.09 3.70 0.22
C PRO A 144 2.62 4.33 -1.07
N SER A 145 3.78 4.99 -1.01
CA SER A 145 4.42 5.60 -2.19
C SER A 145 4.83 4.55 -3.23
N VAL A 146 5.47 3.47 -2.79
CA VAL A 146 5.86 2.34 -3.65
C VAL A 146 4.63 1.66 -4.22
N ILE A 147 3.60 1.41 -3.39
CA ILE A 147 2.33 0.80 -3.83
C ILE A 147 1.66 1.64 -4.92
N LEU A 148 1.44 2.93 -4.67
CA LEU A 148 0.77 3.83 -5.61
C LEU A 148 1.60 4.02 -6.89
N GLY A 149 2.92 4.17 -6.75
CA GLY A 149 3.83 4.36 -7.88
C GLY A 149 3.88 3.14 -8.80
N LEU A 150 4.05 1.94 -8.25
CA LEU A 150 4.07 0.71 -9.04
C LEU A 150 2.69 0.42 -9.66
N SER A 151 1.61 0.60 -8.91
CA SER A 151 0.26 0.40 -9.42
C SER A 151 -0.05 1.33 -10.60
N GLY A 152 0.36 2.59 -10.51
CA GLY A 152 0.25 3.54 -11.62
C GLY A 152 1.11 3.17 -12.83
N LYS A 153 2.28 2.56 -12.61
CA LYS A 153 3.12 2.02 -13.69
C LYS A 153 2.51 0.81 -14.39
N VAL A 154 1.77 -0.05 -13.68
CA VAL A 154 1.02 -1.17 -14.30
C VAL A 154 -0.03 -0.62 -15.27
N LEU A 155 -0.83 0.38 -14.86
CA LEU A 155 -1.83 1.01 -15.72
C LEU A 155 -1.19 1.68 -16.94
N LYS A 156 -0.12 2.45 -16.74
CA LYS A 156 0.61 3.08 -17.85
C LYS A 156 1.21 2.04 -18.79
N GLY A 157 1.83 0.99 -18.24
CA GLY A 157 2.45 -0.09 -19.00
C GLY A 157 1.44 -0.88 -19.84
N SER A 158 0.25 -1.14 -19.32
CA SER A 158 -0.82 -1.82 -20.06
C SER A 158 -1.39 -0.95 -21.18
N ALA A 159 -1.49 0.37 -20.98
CA ALA A 159 -1.89 1.32 -22.01
C ALA A 159 -0.85 1.49 -23.11
N ASP A 160 0.43 1.58 -22.75
CA ASP A 160 1.55 1.68 -23.69
C ASP A 160 1.66 0.43 -24.56
N LEU A 161 1.58 -0.77 -23.94
CA LEU A 161 1.62 -2.04 -24.65
C LEU A 161 0.44 -2.17 -25.63
N LYS A 162 -0.76 -1.71 -25.24
CA LYS A 162 -1.91 -1.66 -26.15
C LYS A 162 -1.61 -0.78 -27.38
N LYS A 163 -1.05 0.42 -27.18
CA LYS A 163 -0.69 1.33 -28.29
C LYS A 163 0.37 0.73 -29.21
N GLU A 164 1.40 0.07 -28.66
CA GLU A 164 2.43 -0.62 -29.44
C GLU A 164 1.83 -1.74 -30.31
N LEU A 165 0.88 -2.51 -29.76
CA LEU A 165 0.15 -3.53 -30.52
C LEU A 165 -0.71 -2.89 -31.63
N GLU A 166 -1.33 -1.73 -31.37
CA GLU A 166 -2.18 -1.03 -32.35
C GLU A 166 -1.36 -0.57 -33.55
N GLN A 167 -0.19 0.02 -33.27
CA GLN A 167 0.77 0.42 -34.30
C GLN A 167 1.27 -0.79 -35.10
N SER A 168 1.62 -1.89 -34.42
CA SER A 168 2.15 -3.10 -35.07
C SER A 168 1.14 -3.74 -36.03
N ILE A 169 -0.15 -3.78 -35.66
CA ILE A 169 -1.22 -4.30 -36.53
C ILE A 169 -1.46 -3.38 -37.73
N SER A 170 -1.44 -2.07 -37.52
CA SER A 170 -1.61 -1.07 -38.59
C SER A 170 -0.52 -1.19 -39.64
N ILE A 171 0.74 -1.36 -39.22
CA ILE A 171 1.89 -1.49 -40.13
C ILE A 171 1.84 -2.80 -40.91
N GLN A 172 1.50 -3.91 -40.25
CA GLN A 172 1.46 -5.24 -40.90
C GLN A 172 0.21 -5.49 -41.77
N LYS A 173 -0.70 -4.52 -41.93
CA LYS A 173 -1.99 -4.66 -42.67
C LYS A 173 -2.74 -5.98 -42.33
N ARG A 174 -2.67 -6.42 -41.07
CA ARG A 174 -3.30 -7.67 -40.62
C ARG A 174 -4.83 -7.59 -40.68
N SER A 175 -5.48 -8.75 -40.69
CA SER A 175 -6.93 -8.87 -40.93
C SER A 175 -7.77 -7.94 -40.03
N LYS A 176 -8.87 -7.41 -40.57
CA LYS A 176 -9.84 -6.55 -39.86
C LYS A 176 -10.31 -7.16 -38.52
N LEU A 177 -10.27 -8.48 -38.40
CA LEU A 177 -10.61 -9.25 -37.20
C LEU A 177 -9.65 -8.97 -36.03
N HIS A 178 -8.35 -8.92 -36.29
CA HIS A 178 -7.33 -8.61 -35.28
C HIS A 178 -7.44 -7.15 -34.80
N GLY A 179 -7.76 -6.24 -35.72
CA GLY A 179 -8.04 -4.84 -35.35
C GLY A 179 -9.26 -4.69 -34.44
N LYS A 180 -10.35 -5.44 -34.68
CA LYS A 180 -11.52 -5.48 -33.79
C LYS A 180 -11.19 -6.05 -32.42
N MET A 181 -10.45 -7.16 -32.37
CA MET A 181 -10.01 -7.78 -31.12
C MET A 181 -9.11 -6.85 -30.29
N LEU A 182 -8.26 -6.06 -30.93
CA LEU A 182 -7.40 -5.12 -30.23
C LEU A 182 -8.17 -3.91 -29.69
N LYS A 183 -9.13 -3.39 -30.46
CA LYS A 183 -10.04 -2.33 -29.99
C LYS A 183 -10.84 -2.73 -28.76
N SER A 184 -11.18 -4.02 -28.61
CA SER A 184 -11.87 -4.52 -27.41
C SER A 184 -10.98 -4.62 -26.17
N LEU A 185 -9.65 -4.65 -26.32
CA LEU A 185 -8.75 -4.66 -25.16
C LEU A 185 -8.80 -3.30 -24.46
N LYS A 186 -9.07 -3.30 -23.16
CA LYS A 186 -9.02 -2.09 -22.33
C LYS A 186 -7.73 -2.11 -21.50
N PRO A 187 -7.07 -0.94 -21.30
CA PRO A 187 -6.00 -0.85 -20.32
C PRO A 187 -6.53 -1.25 -18.95
N PHE A 188 -5.70 -1.96 -18.20
CA PHE A 188 -6.01 -2.48 -16.88
C PHE A 188 -4.97 -2.02 -15.87
N GLY A 189 -5.33 -2.05 -14.60
CA GLY A 189 -4.49 -1.63 -13.50
C GLY A 189 -5.13 -2.00 -12.17
N ILE A 190 -4.42 -1.74 -11.09
CA ILE A 190 -4.88 -2.10 -9.76
C ILE A 190 -5.94 -1.11 -9.30
N ARG A 191 -7.05 -1.60 -8.77
CA ARG A 191 -8.17 -0.80 -8.31
C ARG A 191 -7.92 -0.34 -6.88
N ILE A 192 -7.95 0.98 -6.64
CA ILE A 192 -8.01 1.52 -5.28
C ILE A 192 -9.46 1.62 -4.83
N ALA A 193 -10.40 1.94 -5.71
CA ALA A 193 -11.81 2.15 -5.38
C ALA A 193 -12.73 1.26 -6.25
N PRO A 194 -14.06 1.21 -6.01
CA PRO A 194 -14.98 0.32 -6.73
C PRO A 194 -14.94 0.44 -8.25
N ILE A 195 -14.45 1.58 -8.76
CA ILE A 195 -14.50 1.91 -10.18
C ILE A 195 -13.13 2.36 -10.74
N GLN A 196 -12.18 2.79 -9.89
CA GLN A 196 -10.99 3.52 -10.36
C GLN A 196 -9.69 2.73 -10.17
N ALA A 197 -8.95 2.57 -11.27
CA ALA A 197 -7.59 2.07 -11.28
C ALA A 197 -6.60 3.18 -10.86
N VAL A 198 -5.48 2.78 -10.25
CA VAL A 198 -4.43 3.72 -9.83
C VAL A 198 -3.80 4.36 -11.05
N HIS A 199 -3.91 5.67 -11.17
CA HIS A 199 -3.19 6.41 -12.18
C HIS A 199 -1.73 6.62 -11.77
N SER A 200 -0.84 6.81 -12.74
CA SER A 200 0.57 7.16 -12.49
C SER A 200 0.75 8.44 -11.66
N TYR A 201 -0.28 9.28 -11.58
CA TYR A 201 -0.33 10.49 -10.75
C TYR A 201 -0.85 10.25 -9.33
N GLY A 202 -1.21 9.02 -8.95
CA GLY A 202 -1.71 8.71 -7.60
C GLY A 202 -0.67 8.96 -6.49
N PHE A 203 0.60 8.69 -6.77
CA PHE A 203 1.71 8.96 -5.85
C PHE A 203 1.93 10.45 -5.56
N PRO A 204 2.10 11.35 -6.57
CA PRO A 204 2.29 12.76 -6.29
C PRO A 204 1.09 13.41 -5.58
N VAL A 205 -0.14 13.01 -5.92
CA VAL A 205 -1.36 13.48 -5.22
C VAL A 205 -1.36 13.04 -3.75
N TYR A 206 -0.94 11.81 -3.47
CA TYR A 206 -0.80 11.34 -2.09
C TYR A 206 0.22 12.17 -1.30
N LEU A 207 1.40 12.43 -1.88
CA LEU A 207 2.42 13.24 -1.23
C LEU A 207 1.95 14.67 -0.98
N GLU A 208 1.28 15.29 -1.96
CA GLU A 208 0.73 16.64 -1.83
C GLU A 208 -0.26 16.73 -0.65
N ASN A 209 -1.17 15.76 -0.54
CA ASN A 209 -2.12 15.68 0.57
C ASN A 209 -1.42 15.47 1.93
N VAL A 210 -0.39 14.62 1.98
CA VAL A 210 0.38 14.39 3.21
C VAL A 210 1.13 15.66 3.62
N VAL A 211 1.79 16.35 2.68
CA VAL A 211 2.51 17.61 2.96
C VAL A 211 1.54 18.72 3.36
N SER A 212 0.40 18.84 2.69
CA SER A 212 -0.65 19.79 3.03
C SER A 212 -1.22 19.52 4.43
N GLY A 213 -1.53 18.26 4.75
CA GLY A 213 -1.98 17.88 6.09
C GLY A 213 -0.91 18.17 7.15
N PHE A 214 0.34 17.83 6.86
CA PHE A 214 1.46 18.06 7.76
C PHE A 214 1.70 19.54 8.06
N THR A 215 1.73 20.38 7.02
CA THR A 215 1.86 21.84 7.16
C THR A 215 0.70 22.44 7.94
N THR A 216 -0.54 22.00 7.66
CA THR A 216 -1.73 22.43 8.40
C THR A 216 -1.63 22.12 9.89
N PHE A 217 -1.20 20.91 10.26
CA PHE A 217 -0.99 20.53 11.66
C PHE A 217 0.14 21.35 12.31
N LEU A 218 1.24 21.59 11.61
CA LEU A 218 2.35 22.41 12.14
C LEU A 218 1.96 23.87 12.40
N VAL A 219 1.11 24.45 11.55
CA VAL A 219 0.63 25.84 11.69
C VAL A 219 -0.40 25.94 12.82
N ASN A 220 -1.41 25.06 12.83
CA ASN A 220 -2.50 25.11 13.81
C ASN A 220 -2.04 24.78 15.24
N TYR A 221 -1.03 23.93 15.40
CA TYR A 221 -0.48 23.55 16.69
C TYR A 221 0.90 24.17 16.96
N SER A 222 1.11 25.39 16.47
CA SER A 222 2.38 26.11 16.59
C SER A 222 2.83 26.35 18.05
N HIS A 223 1.89 26.32 18.99
CA HIS A 223 2.07 26.54 20.43
C HIS A 223 2.45 25.29 21.24
N LEU A 224 2.45 24.09 20.64
CA LEU A 224 2.78 22.82 21.32
C LEU A 224 4.28 22.44 21.21
N GLY A 225 5.18 23.41 21.36
CA GLY A 225 6.64 23.22 21.28
C GLY A 225 7.31 23.54 22.61
#